data_AF-A0A3P6SY11-F1
#
_entry.id   AF-A0A3P6SY11-F1
#
_cell.length_a   1.000
_cell.length_b   1.000
_cell.length_c   1.000
_cell.angle_alpha   90.00
_cell.angle_beta   90.00
_cell.angle_gamma   90.00
#
_symmetry.space_group_name_H-M   'P 1'
#
loop_
_entity.id
_entity.type
_entity.pdbx_description
1 polymer ?
#
loop_
_entity_poly.entity_id
_entity_poly.type
_entity_poly.pdbx_seq_one_letter_code
_entity_poly.pdbx_strand_id
1 'polypeptide(L)'
;MRISPAIMKAPKRLSHSLRMSSTKALTVKNINPQVVTMQYAVRGPIVIRAVEIEKELAMLKIISMHSGCQQTFQKCDQSKYWGCSCYGTKAHQFVRQVLSCVSNPSLMETGKFPTDVIEHSKAVLKGCGGHSTGAYSESTGVEIIRRHIAEYITV
;
A
#
# COMPACT_ATOMS: atom_id res chain seq x y z
N MET A 1 -56.52 18.68 -35.89
CA MET A 1 -55.95 19.20 -34.63
C MET A 1 -55.12 20.42 -34.99
N ARG A 2 -55.54 21.63 -34.56
CA ARG A 2 -54.99 22.93 -34.99
C ARG A 2 -53.67 23.20 -34.25
N ILE A 3 -52.63 23.62 -34.96
CA ILE A 3 -51.36 24.10 -34.38
C ILE A 3 -51.49 25.62 -34.23
N SER A 4 -51.45 26.13 -33.00
CA SER A 4 -51.43 27.57 -32.70
C SER A 4 -49.98 28.09 -32.68
N PRO A 5 -49.68 29.27 -33.26
CA PRO A 5 -48.37 29.90 -33.17
C PRO A 5 -48.32 30.83 -31.95
N ALA A 6 -47.39 30.61 -31.01
CA ALA A 6 -47.21 31.50 -29.86
C ALA A 6 -45.73 31.86 -29.64
N ILE A 7 -45.38 33.03 -30.17
CA ILE A 7 -44.63 34.12 -29.52
C ILE A 7 -43.19 33.77 -29.06
N MET A 8 -42.23 34.13 -29.91
CA MET A 8 -40.83 34.36 -29.52
C MET A 8 -40.77 35.42 -28.40
N LYS A 9 -40.34 35.02 -27.20
CA LYS A 9 -39.93 35.94 -26.14
C LYS A 9 -38.42 36.12 -26.19
N ALA A 10 -37.97 37.37 -26.22
CA ALA A 10 -36.55 37.75 -26.19
C ALA A 10 -35.84 37.17 -24.94
N PRO A 11 -34.54 36.83 -25.03
CA PRO A 11 -33.83 36.23 -23.91
C PRO A 11 -33.63 37.26 -22.80
N LYS A 12 -34.08 36.92 -21.59
CA LYS A 12 -33.75 37.68 -20.38
C LYS A 12 -32.23 37.63 -20.20
N ARG A 13 -31.56 38.78 -20.17
CA ARG A 13 -30.14 38.89 -19.79
C ARG A 13 -29.96 38.20 -18.43
N LEU A 14 -29.28 37.05 -18.43
CA LEU A 14 -28.78 36.41 -17.22
C LEU A 14 -27.71 37.33 -16.64
N SER A 15 -28.07 38.06 -15.57
CA SER A 15 -27.09 38.72 -14.71
C SER A 15 -26.07 37.67 -14.27
N HIS A 16 -24.84 37.78 -14.76
CA HIS A 16 -23.74 36.98 -14.25
C HIS A 16 -23.54 37.35 -12.78
N SER A 17 -24.06 36.50 -11.89
CA SER A 17 -23.64 36.51 -10.49
C SER A 17 -22.13 36.31 -10.50
N LEU A 18 -21.39 37.32 -10.04
CA LEU A 18 -19.96 37.21 -9.79
C LEU A 18 -19.74 35.97 -8.93
N ARG A 19 -19.16 34.91 -9.52
CA ARG A 19 -18.67 33.78 -8.75
C ARG A 19 -17.55 34.33 -7.89
N MET A 20 -17.84 34.60 -6.62
CA MET A 20 -16.78 34.75 -5.63
C MET A 20 -15.88 33.52 -5.79
N SER A 21 -14.58 33.76 -5.96
CA SER A 21 -13.57 32.73 -5.94
C SER A 21 -13.65 32.05 -4.57
N SER A 22 -14.48 31.00 -4.47
CA SER A 22 -14.45 30.07 -3.34
C SER A 22 -13.01 29.66 -3.19
N THR A 23 -12.43 29.93 -2.02
CA THR A 23 -11.12 29.44 -1.63
C THR A 23 -11.13 27.96 -1.93
N LYS A 24 -10.39 27.51 -2.95
CA LYS A 24 -10.34 26.12 -3.41
C LYS A 24 -9.56 25.27 -2.41
N ALA A 25 -9.93 25.36 -1.13
CA ALA A 25 -9.31 24.64 -0.03
C ALA A 25 -10.19 23.45 0.31
N LEU A 26 -9.59 22.26 0.32
CA LEU A 26 -10.24 21.06 0.82
C LEU A 26 -10.42 21.20 2.34
N THR A 27 -11.62 20.91 2.81
CA THR A 27 -12.02 20.92 4.22
C THR A 27 -12.82 19.65 4.49
N VAL A 28 -12.85 19.17 5.74
CA VAL A 28 -13.64 17.97 6.11
C VAL A 28 -15.13 18.11 5.70
N LYS A 29 -15.63 19.34 5.62
CA LYS A 29 -17.01 19.65 5.22
C LYS A 29 -17.27 19.55 3.71
N ASN A 30 -16.23 19.57 2.87
CA ASN A 30 -16.36 19.60 1.40
C ASN A 30 -15.74 18.37 0.70
N ILE A 31 -15.22 17.40 1.44
CA ILE A 31 -14.76 16.11 0.91
C ILE A 31 -15.91 15.09 0.87
N ASN A 32 -15.69 13.97 0.17
CA ASN A 32 -16.70 12.90 0.05
C ASN A 32 -17.12 12.40 1.45
N PRO A 33 -18.42 12.48 1.82
CA PRO A 33 -18.89 12.02 3.13
C PRO A 33 -18.60 10.53 3.38
N GLN A 34 -18.52 9.70 2.35
CA GLN A 34 -18.16 8.27 2.49
C GLN A 34 -16.75 8.10 3.06
N VAL A 35 -15.81 8.98 2.70
CA VAL A 35 -14.45 8.97 3.26
C VAL A 35 -14.45 9.41 4.72
N VAL A 36 -15.32 10.37 5.08
CA VAL A 36 -15.47 10.85 6.46
C VAL A 36 -16.05 9.76 7.36
N THR A 37 -17.00 8.97 6.86
CA THR A 37 -17.63 7.90 7.64
C THR A 37 -16.83 6.59 7.65
N MET A 38 -15.89 6.41 6.72
CA MET A 38 -15.13 5.16 6.61
C MET A 38 -14.18 4.98 7.80
N GLN A 39 -14.27 3.84 8.47
CA GLN A 39 -13.40 3.50 9.59
C GLN A 39 -12.51 2.30 9.23
N TYR A 40 -11.20 2.44 9.48
CA TYR A 40 -10.22 1.36 9.33
C TYR A 40 -9.51 1.10 10.66
N ALA A 41 -10.11 0.24 11.48
CA ALA A 41 -9.71 0.02 12.87
C ALA A 41 -8.27 -0.54 13.01
N VAL A 42 -7.75 -1.23 11.98
CA VAL A 42 -6.40 -1.83 11.99
C VAL A 42 -5.30 -0.78 12.12
N ARG A 43 -5.53 0.46 11.68
CA ARG A 43 -4.62 1.61 11.87
C ARG A 43 -5.33 2.75 12.61
N GLY A 44 -6.20 2.40 13.56
CA GLY A 44 -7.00 3.36 14.32
C GLY A 44 -6.29 3.98 15.53
N PRO A 45 -7.05 4.67 16.40
CA PRO A 45 -6.52 5.44 17.54
C PRO A 45 -5.62 4.64 18.49
N ILE A 46 -5.89 3.34 18.67
CA ILE A 46 -5.09 2.46 19.53
C ILE A 46 -3.67 2.31 19.01
N VAL A 47 -3.50 2.14 17.69
CA VAL A 47 -2.19 2.02 17.06
C VAL A 47 -1.43 3.33 17.10
N ILE A 48 -2.14 4.46 16.91
CA ILE A 48 -1.55 5.80 17.01
C ILE A 48 -1.00 6.02 18.42
N ARG A 49 -1.81 5.74 19.45
CA ARG A 49 -1.38 5.87 20.84
C ARG A 49 -0.24 4.92 21.21
N ALA A 50 -0.25 3.69 20.69
CA ALA A 50 0.86 2.75 20.91
C ALA A 50 2.20 3.32 20.38
N VAL A 51 2.22 3.94 19.20
CA VAL A 51 3.42 4.59 18.64
C VAL A 51 3.87 5.79 19.48
N GLU A 52 2.95 6.58 20.02
CA GLU A 52 3.29 7.66 20.96
C GLU A 52 3.94 7.11 22.24
N ILE A 53 3.34 6.06 22.82
CA ILE A 53 3.87 5.39 24.02
C ILE A 53 5.26 4.80 23.73
N GLU A 54 5.51 4.23 22.55
CA GLU A 54 6.85 3.74 22.18
C GLU A 54 7.88 4.87 22.16
N LYS A 55 7.53 6.06 21.65
CA LYS A 55 8.40 7.23 21.67
C LYS A 55 8.64 7.74 23.09
N GLU A 56 7.59 7.81 23.91
CA GLU A 56 7.68 8.17 25.32
C GLU A 56 8.60 7.21 26.09
N LEU A 57 8.44 5.90 25.89
CA LEU A 57 9.28 4.87 26.50
C LEU A 57 10.73 4.96 26.03
N ALA A 58 10.98 5.23 24.74
CA ALA A 58 12.32 5.43 24.21
C ALA A 58 13.02 6.65 24.83
N MET A 59 12.32 7.78 24.99
CA MET A 59 12.84 8.97 25.66
C MET A 59 13.12 8.71 27.15
N LEU A 60 12.20 8.05 27.85
CA LEU A 60 12.36 7.72 29.26
C LEU A 60 13.54 6.75 29.50
N LYS A 61 13.82 5.84 28.56
CA LYS A 61 14.97 4.94 28.63
C LYS A 61 16.31 5.68 28.58
N ILE A 62 16.40 6.79 27.84
CA ILE A 62 17.58 7.67 27.80
C ILE A 62 17.79 8.35 29.16
N ILE A 63 16.70 8.79 29.80
CA ILE A 63 16.72 9.50 31.09
C ILE A 63 17.04 8.53 32.24
N SER A 64 16.43 7.34 32.26
CA SER A 64 16.68 6.32 33.29
C SER A 64 18.11 5.79 33.25
N MET A 65 18.73 5.73 32.07
CA MET A 65 20.14 5.34 31.91
C MET A 65 21.11 6.36 32.54
N HIS A 66 20.71 7.63 32.65
CA HIS A 66 21.50 8.68 33.30
C HIS A 66 21.22 8.80 34.82
N SER A 67 20.06 8.35 35.29
CA SER A 67 19.57 8.60 36.66
C SER A 67 19.41 7.35 37.53
N GLY A 68 19.63 6.15 36.99
CA GLY A 68 19.61 4.89 37.74
C GLY A 68 18.22 4.37 38.17
N CYS A 69 17.14 5.05 37.79
CA CYS A 69 15.77 4.63 38.12
C CYS A 69 15.28 3.49 37.21
N GLN A 70 14.67 2.44 37.78
CA GLN A 70 14.11 1.32 37.01
C GLN A 70 12.74 1.67 36.40
N GLN A 71 12.55 1.35 35.10
CA GLN A 71 11.25 1.47 34.42
C GLN A 71 10.33 0.28 34.72
N THR A 72 9.03 0.55 34.91
CA THR A 72 7.97 -0.45 35.16
C THR A 72 7.45 -1.14 33.89
N PHE A 73 7.60 -0.54 32.71
CA PHE A 73 7.23 -1.13 31.42
C PHE A 73 8.43 -1.11 30.47
N GLN A 74 8.83 -2.29 29.96
CA GLN A 74 10.05 -2.45 29.16
C GLN A 74 9.81 -2.32 27.64
N LYS A 75 8.60 -2.62 27.15
CA LYS A 75 8.27 -2.64 25.73
C LYS A 75 6.75 -2.55 25.50
N CYS A 76 6.33 -1.77 24.50
CA CYS A 76 4.98 -1.88 23.96
C CYS A 76 4.95 -3.08 23.00
N ASP A 77 4.10 -4.09 23.26
CA ASP A 77 3.96 -5.22 22.34
C ASP A 77 2.98 -4.88 21.22
N GLN A 78 3.46 -4.95 19.98
CA GLN A 78 2.69 -4.64 18.79
C GLN A 78 1.82 -5.83 18.34
N SER A 79 1.20 -6.55 19.28
CA SER A 79 0.46 -7.79 19.03
C SER A 79 -0.67 -7.67 18.01
N LYS A 80 -1.17 -6.45 17.78
CA LYS A 80 -2.21 -6.15 16.78
C LYS A 80 -1.73 -6.22 15.33
N TYR A 81 -0.42 -6.20 15.09
CA TYR A 81 0.15 -6.39 13.77
C TYR A 81 0.37 -7.87 13.50
N TRP A 82 -0.36 -8.40 12.52
CA TRP A 82 -0.22 -9.77 12.01
C TRP A 82 1.03 -9.97 11.13
N GLY A 83 2.06 -9.12 11.27
CA GLY A 83 3.31 -9.28 10.54
C GLY A 83 4.14 -10.39 11.17
N CYS A 84 4.06 -11.62 10.66
CA CYS A 84 4.86 -12.75 11.17
C CYS A 84 6.37 -12.40 11.26
N SER A 85 6.88 -11.64 10.29
CA SER A 85 8.27 -11.14 10.28
C SER A 85 8.64 -10.31 11.53
N CYS A 86 7.68 -9.61 12.15
CA CYS A 86 7.88 -8.80 13.35
C CYS A 86 8.10 -9.66 14.61
N TYR A 87 7.67 -10.93 14.58
CA TYR A 87 7.85 -11.89 15.68
C TYR A 87 9.09 -12.78 15.51
N GLY A 88 10.03 -12.38 14.64
CA GLY A 88 11.30 -13.09 14.50
C GLY A 88 11.21 -14.42 13.72
N THR A 89 10.13 -14.64 12.98
CA THR A 89 10.08 -15.79 12.05
C THR A 89 11.22 -15.67 11.03
N LYS A 90 12.06 -16.71 10.92
CA LYS A 90 13.13 -16.75 9.92
C LYS A 90 12.51 -16.57 8.54
N ALA A 91 13.06 -15.63 7.77
CA ALA A 91 12.51 -15.37 6.46
C ALA A 91 12.75 -16.55 5.51
N HIS A 92 11.75 -16.85 4.68
CA HIS A 92 11.85 -17.92 3.70
C HIS A 92 12.99 -17.65 2.70
N GLN A 93 14.03 -18.47 2.75
CA GLN A 93 15.27 -18.30 2.00
C GLN A 93 15.01 -18.36 0.49
N PHE A 94 14.26 -19.37 0.02
CA PHE A 94 13.94 -19.56 -1.40
C PHE A 94 13.30 -18.31 -2.03
N VAL A 95 12.23 -17.78 -1.41
CA VAL A 95 11.51 -16.61 -1.92
C VAL A 95 12.43 -15.38 -2.02
N ARG A 96 13.29 -15.16 -1.02
CA ARG A 96 14.24 -14.04 -1.03
C ARG A 96 15.32 -14.19 -2.10
N GLN A 97 15.78 -15.41 -2.33
CA GLN A 97 16.77 -15.70 -3.36
C GLN A 97 16.17 -15.45 -4.75
N VAL A 98 14.95 -15.96 -5.02
CA VAL A 98 14.24 -15.69 -6.28
C VAL A 98 14.01 -14.19 -6.48
N LEU A 99 13.53 -13.46 -5.45
CA LEU A 99 13.33 -12.01 -5.53
C LEU A 99 14.63 -11.26 -5.85
N SER A 100 15.75 -11.67 -5.25
CA SER A 100 17.06 -11.08 -5.55
C SER A 100 17.46 -11.30 -7.01
N CYS A 101 17.28 -12.52 -7.51
CA CYS A 101 17.63 -12.90 -8.88
C CYS A 101 16.75 -12.18 -9.93
N VAL A 102 15.45 -12.02 -9.69
CA VAL A 102 14.56 -11.32 -10.64
C VAL A 102 14.67 -9.80 -10.57
N SER A 103 15.19 -9.25 -9.46
CA SER A 103 15.45 -7.81 -9.31
C SER A 103 16.81 -7.42 -9.91
N ASN A 104 17.79 -8.32 -9.84
CA ASN A 104 19.10 -8.15 -10.46
C ASN A 104 19.54 -9.47 -11.14
N PRO A 105 19.22 -9.65 -12.43
CA PRO A 105 19.52 -10.88 -13.17
C PRO A 105 21.00 -11.26 -13.22
N SER A 106 21.93 -10.30 -13.11
CA SER A 106 23.38 -10.57 -13.06
C SER A 106 23.80 -11.40 -11.84
N LEU A 107 22.97 -11.43 -10.79
CA LEU A 107 23.21 -12.25 -9.61
C LEU A 107 22.98 -13.74 -9.87
N MET A 108 22.29 -14.13 -10.95
CA MET A 108 22.11 -15.55 -11.29
C MET A 108 23.43 -16.24 -11.66
N GLU A 109 24.40 -15.48 -12.19
CA GLU A 109 25.72 -16.00 -12.58
C GLU A 109 26.74 -15.88 -11.44
N THR A 110 26.65 -14.82 -10.64
CA THR A 110 27.67 -14.46 -9.64
C THR A 110 27.28 -14.86 -8.21
N GLY A 111 25.98 -14.95 -7.91
CA GLY A 111 25.45 -15.06 -6.56
C GLY A 111 25.42 -16.47 -5.97
N LYS A 112 25.91 -17.49 -6.69
CA LYS A 112 25.97 -18.90 -6.26
C LYS A 112 24.62 -19.42 -5.71
N PHE A 113 23.53 -19.08 -6.38
CA PHE A 113 22.22 -19.56 -5.99
C PHE A 113 22.02 -21.03 -6.36
N PRO A 114 21.17 -21.76 -5.61
CA PRO A 114 20.69 -23.08 -6.00
C PRO A 114 20.08 -23.09 -7.42
N THR A 115 20.15 -24.23 -8.10
CA THR A 115 19.68 -24.38 -9.49
C THR A 115 18.19 -24.15 -9.64
N ASP A 116 17.39 -24.64 -8.69
CA ASP A 116 15.93 -24.46 -8.62
C ASP A 116 15.54 -22.97 -8.54
N VAL A 117 16.28 -22.16 -7.77
CA VAL A 117 16.09 -20.70 -7.68
C VAL A 117 16.35 -20.04 -9.03
N ILE A 118 17.46 -20.41 -9.69
CA ILE A 118 17.85 -19.82 -10.97
C ILE A 118 16.82 -20.17 -12.04
N GLU A 119 16.36 -21.42 -12.08
CA GLU A 119 15.33 -21.90 -13.01
C GLU A 119 14.00 -21.16 -12.79
N HIS A 120 13.54 -21.04 -11.55
CA HIS A 120 12.35 -20.26 -11.22
C HIS A 120 12.46 -18.81 -11.65
N SER A 121 13.61 -18.19 -11.37
CA SER A 121 13.83 -16.77 -11.69
C SER A 121 13.83 -16.54 -13.21
N LYS A 122 14.46 -17.44 -13.98
CA LYS A 122 14.43 -17.40 -15.45
C LYS A 122 13.03 -17.60 -16.01
N ALA A 123 12.26 -18.54 -15.45
CA ALA A 123 10.89 -18.79 -15.86
C ALA A 123 10.00 -17.57 -15.63
N VAL A 124 10.12 -16.91 -14.47
CA VAL A 124 9.40 -15.66 -14.15
C VAL A 124 9.78 -14.55 -15.13
N LEU A 125 11.08 -14.30 -15.34
CA LEU A 125 11.53 -13.24 -16.26
C LEU A 125 11.05 -13.49 -17.69
N LYS A 126 11.05 -14.74 -18.17
CA LYS A 126 10.52 -15.08 -19.50
C LYS A 126 9.03 -14.75 -19.67
N GLY A 127 8.26 -14.81 -18.57
CA GLY A 127 6.85 -14.41 -18.57
C GLY A 127 6.63 -12.90 -18.48
N CYS A 128 7.66 -12.12 -18.13
CA CYS A 128 7.58 -10.66 -18.06
C CYS A 128 7.91 -10.02 -19.41
N GLY A 129 7.26 -8.90 -19.72
CA GLY A 129 7.56 -8.11 -20.91
C GLY A 129 9.04 -7.67 -20.93
N GLY A 130 9.72 -7.88 -22.05
CA GLY A 130 11.14 -7.50 -22.19
C GLY A 130 12.08 -8.22 -21.22
N HIS A 131 11.69 -9.37 -20.67
CA HIS A 131 12.46 -10.12 -19.68
C HIS A 131 12.82 -9.33 -18.42
N SER A 132 11.96 -8.38 -18.04
CA SER A 132 12.18 -7.48 -16.91
C SER A 132 10.96 -7.45 -16.00
N THR A 133 11.20 -7.61 -14.70
CA THR A 133 10.16 -7.46 -13.66
C THR A 133 9.62 -6.03 -13.52
N GLY A 134 10.30 -5.04 -14.12
CA GLY A 134 9.83 -3.66 -14.17
C GLY A 134 8.83 -3.37 -15.29
N ALA A 135 8.62 -4.30 -16.22
CA ALA A 135 7.64 -4.12 -17.27
C ALA A 135 6.21 -4.30 -16.74
N TYR A 136 5.26 -3.57 -17.33
CA TYR A 136 3.85 -3.82 -17.05
C TYR A 136 3.47 -5.25 -17.42
N SER A 137 2.67 -5.87 -16.56
CA SER A 137 1.96 -7.10 -16.89
C SER A 137 0.61 -6.79 -17.51
N GLU A 138 -0.01 -7.80 -18.12
CA GLU A 138 -1.45 -7.79 -18.38
C GLU A 138 -2.24 -7.46 -17.10
N SER A 139 -3.44 -6.88 -17.24
CA SER A 139 -4.26 -6.47 -16.08
C SER A 139 -4.63 -7.63 -15.15
N THR A 140 -4.69 -8.85 -15.68
CA THR A 140 -4.89 -10.06 -14.88
C THR A 140 -3.63 -10.55 -14.15
N GLY A 141 -2.46 -10.01 -14.49
CA GLY A 141 -1.15 -10.46 -14.02
C GLY A 141 -0.43 -11.37 -15.01
N VAL A 142 0.85 -11.61 -14.73
CA VAL A 142 1.77 -12.43 -15.54
C VAL A 142 1.23 -13.87 -15.69
N GLU A 143 1.13 -14.34 -16.93
CA GLU A 143 0.48 -15.61 -17.27
C GLU A 143 1.12 -16.83 -16.58
N ILE A 144 2.45 -16.95 -16.63
CA ILE A 144 3.14 -18.10 -16.02
C ILE A 144 2.89 -18.17 -14.51
N ILE A 145 2.80 -17.02 -13.83
CA ILE A 145 2.48 -16.95 -12.40
C ILE A 145 1.05 -17.42 -12.16
N ARG A 146 0.08 -16.94 -12.95
CA ARG A 146 -1.33 -17.38 -12.85
C ARG A 146 -1.48 -18.88 -13.05
N ARG A 147 -0.73 -19.47 -14.00
CA ARG A 147 -0.74 -20.92 -14.24
C ARG A 147 -0.21 -21.69 -13.04
N HIS A 148 0.95 -21.30 -12.49
CA HIS A 148 1.50 -21.96 -11.30
C HIS A 148 0.57 -21.84 -10.08
N ILE A 149 -0.14 -20.72 -9.93
CA ILE A 149 -1.17 -20.55 -8.89
C ILE A 149 -2.33 -21.54 -9.12
N ALA A 150 -2.82 -21.66 -10.35
CA ALA A 150 -3.90 -22.59 -10.67
C ALA A 150 -3.49 -24.05 -10.42
N GLU A 151 -2.27 -24.43 -10.81
CA GLU A 151 -1.70 -25.75 -10.54
C GLU A 151 -1.61 -26.02 -9.03
N TYR A 152 -1.12 -25.05 -8.24
CA TYR A 152 -1.00 -25.19 -6.78
C TYR A 152 -2.36 -25.35 -6.09
N ILE A 153 -3.40 -24.61 -6.53
CA ILE A 153 -4.74 -24.68 -5.93
C ILE A 153 -5.47 -25.98 -6.29
N THR A 154 -5.14 -26.60 -7.43
CA THR A 154 -5.81 -27.82 -7.92
C THR A 154 -5.35 -29.07 -7.17
N VAL A 155 -4.26 -28.98 -6.40
CA VAL A 155 -3.77 -30.03 -5.48
C VAL A 155 -4.65 -30.09 -4.23
#